data_AF-A0A1Q3YXK7-F1
#
_entry.id   AF-A0A1Q3YXK7-F1
#
_cell.length_a   1.000
_cell.length_b   1.000
_cell.length_c   1.000
_cell.angle_alpha   90.00
_cell.angle_beta   90.00
_cell.angle_gamma   90.00
#
_symmetry.space_group_name_H-M   'P 1'
#
loop_
_entity.id
_entity.type
_entity.pdbx_description
1 polymer ?
#
loop_
_entity_poly.entity_id
_entity_poly.type
_entity_poly.pdbx_seq_one_letter_code
_entity_poly.pdbx_strand_id
1 'polypeptide(L)' 'MRDVWEERARELVRGAMIAKGITYSELAQLMTSGGTPETDQNLRNKISRGSFTAAFLLQVSEAMGLDVEFVERKGRSA' A
#
# COMPACT_ATOMS: atom_id res chain seq x y z
N MET A 1 16.33 13.81 -2.46
CA MET A 1 16.66 12.39 -2.70
C MET A 1 15.63 11.58 -1.93
N ARG A 2 14.85 10.72 -2.58
CA ARG A 2 13.90 9.85 -1.87
C ARG A 2 14.68 8.72 -1.23
N ASP A 3 14.32 8.33 -0.02
CA ASP A 3 14.92 7.17 0.63
C ASP A 3 14.53 5.91 -0.18
N VAL A 4 15.48 5.00 -0.38
CA VAL A 4 15.26 3.71 -1.05
C VAL A 4 14.12 2.94 -0.38
N TRP A 5 13.93 3.13 0.93
CA TRP A 5 12.83 2.50 1.67
C TRP A 5 11.45 3.11 1.37
N GLU A 6 11.37 4.42 1.20
CA GLU A 6 10.12 5.09 0.80
C GLU A 6 9.70 4.72 -0.62
N GLU A 7 10.68 4.61 -1.53
CA GLU A 7 10.46 4.11 -2.89
C GLU A 7 9.86 2.69 -2.85
N ARG A 8 10.52 1.80 -2.11
CA ARG A 8 10.10 0.39 -1.98
C ARG A 8 8.73 0.25 -1.33
N ALA A 9 8.43 1.03 -0.29
CA ALA A 9 7.12 1.02 0.37
C ALA A 9 6.00 1.44 -0.58
N ARG A 10 6.24 2.48 -1.39
CA ARG A 10 5.31 2.92 -2.42
C ARG A 10 5.09 1.86 -3.50
N GLU A 11 6.18 1.27 -4.00
CA GLU A 11 6.11 0.22 -5.02
C GLU A 11 5.37 -1.01 -4.53
N LEU A 12 5.56 -1.40 -3.26
CA LEU A 12 4.84 -2.52 -2.65
C LEU A 12 3.32 -2.32 -2.73
N VAL A 13 2.83 -1.16 -2.27
CA VAL A 13 1.39 -0.88 -2.26
C VAL A 13 0.84 -0.77 -3.68
N ARG A 14 1.52 -0.05 -4.58
CA ARG A 14 1.06 0.08 -5.97
C ARG A 14 1.07 -1.25 -6.72
N GLY A 15 2.08 -2.09 -6.49
CA GLY A 15 2.16 -3.42 -7.06
C GLY A 15 0.97 -4.29 -6.63
N ALA A 16 0.61 -4.24 -5.35
CA ALA A 16 -0.58 -4.92 -4.84
C ALA A 16 -1.88 -4.37 -5.47
N MET A 17 -2.01 -3.05 -5.60
CA MET A 17 -3.17 -2.43 -6.25
C MET A 17 -3.31 -2.88 -7.71
N ILE A 18 -2.21 -2.88 -8.47
CA ILE A 18 -2.20 -3.33 -9.87
C ILE A 18 -2.56 -4.81 -9.96
N ALA A 19 -2.00 -5.66 -9.09
CA ALA A 19 -2.29 -7.08 -9.06
C ALA A 19 -3.76 -7.39 -8.74
N LYS A 20 -4.40 -6.57 -7.89
CA LYS A 20 -5.83 -6.66 -7.57
C LYS A 20 -6.73 -5.93 -8.57
N GLY A 21 -6.16 -5.13 -9.48
CA GLY A 21 -6.92 -4.34 -10.45
C GLY A 21 -7.72 -3.18 -9.83
N ILE A 22 -7.30 -2.67 -8.67
CA ILE A 22 -8.05 -1.63 -7.96
C ILE A 22 -7.47 -0.23 -8.17
N THR A 23 -8.37 0.74 -8.21
CA THR A 23 -8.06 2.18 -8.27
C THR A 23 -7.93 2.78 -6.86
N TYR A 24 -7.35 3.98 -6.77
CA TYR A 24 -7.30 4.72 -5.51
C TYR A 24 -8.69 5.13 -4.99
N SER A 25 -9.66 5.37 -5.89
CA SER A 25 -11.06 5.63 -5.51
C SER A 25 -11.71 4.42 -4.89
N GLU A 26 -11.50 3.23 -5.44
CA GLU A 26 -12.03 1.98 -4.87
C GLU A 26 -11.35 1.65 -3.54
N LEU A 27 -10.02 1.82 -3.45
CA LEU A 27 -9.30 1.64 -2.19
C LEU A 27 -9.82 2.59 -1.09
N ALA A 28 -10.07 3.86 -1.41
CA ALA A 28 -10.64 4.81 -0.46
C ALA A 28 -12.04 4.39 0.03
N GLN A 29 -12.88 3.87 -0.87
CA GLN A 29 -14.20 3.35 -0.51
C GLN A 29 -14.10 2.12 0.40
N LEU A 30 -13.19 1.18 0.08
CA LEU A 30 -12.97 -0.03 0.88
C LEU A 30 -12.46 0.31 2.28
N MET A 31 -11.46 1.19 2.38
CA MET A 31 -10.94 1.64 3.68
C MET A 31 -12.00 2.36 4.51
N THR A 32 -12.78 3.24 3.87
CA THR A 32 -13.86 3.98 4.55
C THR A 32 -14.96 3.04 5.03
N SER A 33 -15.32 2.02 4.23
CA SER A 33 -16.29 0.99 4.61
C SER A 33 -15.79 0.13 5.77
N GLY A 34 -14.47 -0.09 5.86
CA GLY A 34 -13.81 -0.75 6.99
C GLY A 34 -13.59 0.12 8.23
N GLY A 35 -14.17 1.33 8.28
CA GLY A 35 -14.10 2.22 9.44
C GLY A 35 -12.87 3.13 9.49
N THR A 36 -12.08 3.20 8.41
CA THR A 36 -10.95 4.14 8.27
C THR A 36 -11.26 5.15 7.17
N PRO A 37 -11.82 6.34 7.52
CA PRO A 37 -12.19 7.34 6.53
C PRO A 37 -10.96 7.80 5.73
N GLU A 38 -10.98 7.56 4.42
CA GLU A 38 -9.91 7.92 3.50
C GLU A 38 -10.47 8.52 2.22
N THR A 39 -9.67 9.35 1.55
CA THR A 39 -10.03 9.91 0.24
C THR A 39 -9.00 9.49 -0.80
N ASP A 40 -9.42 9.39 -2.06
CA ASP A 40 -8.53 9.11 -3.20
C ASP A 40 -7.29 10.02 -3.18
N GLN A 41 -7.48 11.33 -2.93
CA GLN A 41 -6.38 12.29 -2.86
C GLN A 41 -5.45 12.05 -1.68
N ASN A 42 -5.97 11.72 -0.49
CA ASN A 42 -5.14 11.45 0.69
C ASN A 42 -4.31 10.18 0.49
N LEU A 43 -4.93 9.12 -0.05
CA LEU A 43 -4.23 7.87 -0.37
C LEU A 43 -3.13 8.09 -1.40
N ARG A 44 -3.42 8.81 -2.50
CA ARG A 44 -2.40 9.18 -3.50
C ARG A 44 -1.25 9.93 -2.85
N ASN A 45 -1.53 10.89 -1.96
CA ASN A 45 -0.48 11.66 -1.29
C ASN A 45 0.36 10.79 -0.33
N LYS A 46 -0.27 9.94 0.48
CA LYS A 46 0.41 9.04 1.42
C LYS A 46 1.28 8.01 0.68
N ILE A 47 0.71 7.32 -0.29
CA ILE A 47 1.40 6.31 -1.10
C ILE A 47 2.50 6.97 -1.94
N SER A 48 2.23 8.14 -2.56
CA SER A 48 3.24 8.89 -3.32
C SER A 48 4.40 9.40 -2.45
N ARG A 49 4.22 9.66 -1.16
CA ARG A 49 5.33 9.96 -0.25
C ARG A 49 6.11 8.71 0.13
N GLY A 50 5.43 7.62 0.47
CA GLY A 50 6.06 6.33 0.82
C GLY A 50 6.50 6.23 2.29
N SER A 51 6.35 7.30 3.07
CA SER A 51 6.59 7.36 4.52
C SER A 51 5.28 7.30 5.30
N PHE A 52 4.53 6.21 5.14
CA PHE A 52 3.32 5.93 5.92
C PHE A 52 3.61 4.98 7.09
N THR A 53 2.70 4.94 8.07
CA THR A 53 2.84 4.07 9.24
C THR A 53 2.63 2.60 8.86
N ALA A 54 3.20 1.68 9.65
CA ALA A 54 2.92 0.25 9.50
C ALA A 54 1.42 -0.05 9.68
N ALA A 55 0.73 0.66 10.59
CA ALA A 55 -0.71 0.52 10.76
C ALA A 55 -1.49 0.85 9.47
N PHE A 56 -1.10 1.91 8.74
CA PHE A 56 -1.71 2.23 7.45
C PHE A 56 -1.46 1.13 6.42
N LEU A 57 -0.26 0.52 6.39
CA LEU A 57 0.02 -0.60 5.49
C LEU A 57 -0.92 -1.78 5.76
N LEU A 58 -1.17 -2.11 7.03
CA LEU A 58 -2.09 -3.18 7.42
C LEU A 58 -3.55 -2.85 7.06
N GLN A 59 -3.98 -1.60 7.25
CA GLN A 59 -5.32 -1.17 6.86
C GLN A 59 -5.51 -1.26 5.34
N VAL A 60 -4.49 -0.89 4.57
CA VAL A 60 -4.51 -0.99 3.11
C VAL A 60 -4.51 -2.46 2.67
N SER A 61 -3.73 -3.32 3.30
CA SER A 61 -3.72 -4.76 2.97
C SER A 61 -5.08 -5.40 3.28
N GLU A 62 -5.66 -5.12 4.45
CA GLU A 62 -6.99 -5.58 4.85
C GLU A 62 -8.05 -5.12 3.85
N ALA A 63 -8.05 -3.83 3.46
CA ALA A 63 -8.98 -3.29 2.47
C ALA A 63 -8.86 -3.99 1.10
N MET A 64 -7.69 -4.53 0.76
CA MET A 64 -7.45 -5.30 -0.46
C MET A 64 -7.68 -6.82 -0.30
N GLY A 65 -8.02 -7.28 0.91
CA GLY A 65 -8.07 -8.70 1.25
C GLY A 65 -6.71 -9.38 1.04
N LEU A 66 -5.68 -8.84 1.70
CA LEU A 66 -4.29 -9.29 1.63
C LEU A 66 -3.68 -9.34 3.03
N ASP A 67 -2.85 -10.35 3.25
CA ASP A 67 -1.99 -10.45 4.43
C ASP A 67 -0.60 -9.86 4.15
N VAL A 68 -0.01 -9.25 5.18
CA VAL A 68 1.39 -8.80 5.14
C VAL A 68 2.25 -9.86 5.82
N GLU A 69 3.00 -10.60 5.01
CA GLU A 69 3.91 -11.63 5.50
C GLU A 69 5.37 -11.30 5.15
N PHE A 70 6.26 -11.51 6.11
CA PHE A 70 7.69 -11.50 5.83
C PHE A 70 8.10 -12.85 5.26
N VAL A 71 8.47 -12.86 3.98
CA VAL A 71 8.95 -14.05 3.28
C VAL A 71 10.46 -13.99 3.09
N GLU A 72 11.09 -15.17 2.98
CA GLU A 72 12.50 -15.26 2.63
C GLU A 72 12.75 -14.63 1.25
N ARG A 73 13.82 -13.84 1.14
CA ARG A 73 14.26 -13.33 -0.16
C ARG A 73 14.76 -14.51 -1.00
N LYS A 74 13.95 -14.99 -1.95
CA LYS A 74 14.45 -15.86 -3.02
C LYS A 74 15.59 -15.13 -3.72
N GLY A 75 16.73 -15.82 -3.83
CA GLY A 75 18.04 -15.23 -4.12
C GLY A 75 17.97 -14.11 -5.15
N ARG A 76 18.46 -12.92 -4.77
CA ARG A 76 19.00 -12.00 -5.77
C ARG A 76 20.14 -12.78 -6.43
N SER A 77 19.89 -13.33 -7.62
CA SER A 77 20.99 -13.76 -8.46
C SER A 77 21.88 -12.53 -8.60
N ALA A 78 23.11 -12.66 -8.14
CA ALA A 78 24.13 -11.64 -8.24
C ALA A 78 24.39 -11.30 -9.71
#